data_AF-A0A7K1TME0-F1
#
_entry.id   AF-A0A7K1TME0-F1
#
_cell.length_a   1.000
_cell.length_b   1.000
_cell.length_c   1.000
_cell.angle_alpha   90.00
_cell.angle_beta   90.00
_cell.angle_gamma   90.00
#
_symmetry.space_group_name_H-M   'P 1'
#
loop_
_entity.id
_entity.type
_entity.pdbx_description
1 polymer ?
#
loop_
_entity_poly.entity_id
_entity_poly.type
_entity_poly.pdbx_seq_one_letter_code
_entity_poly.pdbx_strand_id
1 'polypeptide(L)'
;MSTFLRQVVFIGANLLLFVGLRYVALLMGFLGGMGAADHYQYESVLYLPGTALQLLVLGLLYTRSVRYPSAYPYGLALVSLLLLVVLCQLRLIPYEVIPS
;
A
#
# COMPACT_ATOMS: atom_id res chain seq x y z
N MET A 1 -22.77 -4.62 -14.34
CA MET A 1 -21.50 -4.93 -13.62
C MET A 1 -21.86 -5.49 -12.25
N SER A 2 -21.53 -6.75 -11.95
CA SER A 2 -21.93 -7.39 -10.69
C SER A 2 -21.26 -6.72 -9.48
N THR A 3 -21.91 -6.78 -8.31
CA THR A 3 -21.39 -6.27 -7.03
C THR A 3 -20.04 -6.88 -6.68
N PHE A 4 -19.85 -8.16 -7.01
CA PHE A 4 -18.58 -8.87 -6.87
C PHE A 4 -17.46 -8.28 -7.74
N LEU A 5 -17.72 -8.04 -9.04
CA LEU A 5 -16.72 -7.48 -9.94
C LEU A 5 -16.28 -6.08 -9.49
N ARG A 6 -17.20 -5.27 -8.96
CA ARG A 6 -16.88 -3.95 -8.39
C ARG A 6 -15.93 -4.05 -7.19
N GLN A 7 -16.11 -5.04 -6.31
CA GLN A 7 -15.24 -5.26 -5.15
C GLN A 7 -13.83 -5.70 -5.57
N VAL A 8 -13.73 -6.63 -6.51
CA VAL A 8 -12.44 -7.11 -7.04
C VAL A 8 -11.68 -5.97 -7.69
N VAL A 9 -12.34 -5.16 -8.53
CA VAL A 9 -11.72 -4.00 -9.17
C VAL A 9 -11.29 -2.96 -8.14
N PHE A 10 -12.11 -2.70 -7.11
CA PHE A 10 -11.75 -1.75 -6.05
C PHE A 10 -10.53 -2.21 -5.24
N ILE A 11 -10.48 -3.48 -4.86
CA ILE A 11 -9.33 -4.06 -4.14
C ILE A 11 -8.08 -4.04 -5.02
N GLY A 12 -8.21 -4.46 -6.29
CA GLY A 12 -7.10 -4.44 -7.26
C GLY A 12 -6.56 -3.03 -7.52
N ALA A 13 -7.43 -2.04 -7.64
CA ALA A 13 -7.03 -0.63 -7.79
C ALA A 13 -6.28 -0.12 -6.55
N ASN A 14 -6.72 -0.48 -5.34
CA ASN A 14 -6.02 -0.10 -4.11
C ASN A 14 -4.64 -0.77 -4.00
N LEU A 15 -4.52 -2.03 -4.42
CA LEU A 15 -3.23 -2.73 -4.48
C LEU A 15 -2.27 -2.06 -5.47
N LEU A 16 -2.73 -1.74 -6.68
CA LEU A 16 -1.94 -1.00 -7.67
C LEU A 16 -1.49 0.36 -7.14
N LEU A 17 -2.38 1.08 -6.46
CA LEU A 17 -2.09 2.39 -5.89
C LEU A 17 -1.07 2.28 -4.75
N PHE A 18 -1.13 1.21 -3.94
CA PHE A 18 -0.13 0.90 -2.93
C PHE A 18 1.24 0.64 -3.53
N VAL A 19 1.32 -0.21 -4.56
CA VAL A 19 2.58 -0.46 -5.27
C VAL A 19 3.11 0.85 -5.87
N GLY A 20 2.27 1.63 -6.56
CA GLY A 20 2.67 2.90 -7.15
C GLY A 20 3.23 3.90 -6.12
N LEU A 21 2.60 4.04 -4.96
CA LEU A 21 3.10 4.91 -3.89
C LEU A 21 4.48 4.48 -3.38
N ARG A 22 4.76 3.17 -3.33
CA ARG A 22 6.08 2.67 -2.95
C ARG A 22 7.15 3.04 -3.97
N TYR A 23 6.85 2.86 -5.26
CA TYR A 23 7.75 3.28 -6.33
C TYR A 23 8.02 4.79 -6.32
N VAL A 24 7.00 5.61 -6.10
CA VAL A 24 7.18 7.07 -5.99
C VAL A 24 8.02 7.44 -4.77
N ALA A 25 7.80 6.77 -3.62
CA ALA A 25 8.60 7.01 -2.43
C ALA A 25 10.08 6.67 -2.62
N LEU A 26 10.38 5.56 -3.32
CA LEU A 26 11.75 5.22 -3.72
C LEU A 26 12.36 6.27 -4.64
N LEU A 27 11.61 6.68 -5.66
CA LEU A 27 12.05 7.68 -6.62
C LEU A 27 12.38 9.00 -5.91
N MET A 28 11.54 9.42 -4.97
CA MET A 28 11.80 10.61 -4.16
C MET A 28 13.02 10.45 -3.25
N GLY A 29 13.25 9.26 -2.68
CA GLY A 29 14.48 8.95 -1.95
C GLY A 29 15.72 9.05 -2.83
N PHE A 30 15.66 8.48 -4.04
CA PHE A 30 16.75 8.53 -5.01
C PHE A 30 17.05 9.96 -5.48
N LEU A 31 16.02 10.74 -5.84
CA LEU A 31 16.14 12.15 -6.20
C LEU A 31 16.61 13.02 -5.03
N GLY A 32 16.29 12.63 -3.80
CA GLY A 32 16.76 13.26 -2.56
C GLY A 32 18.23 12.97 -2.22
N GLY A 33 18.96 12.25 -3.07
CA GLY A 33 20.40 11.99 -2.90
C GLY A 33 20.71 10.66 -2.21
N MET A 34 19.74 9.76 -2.07
CA MET A 34 19.98 8.43 -1.52
C MET A 34 20.73 7.57 -2.54
N GLY A 35 21.99 7.27 -2.26
CA GLY A 35 22.83 6.44 -3.13
C GLY A 35 22.36 4.98 -3.18
N ALA A 36 22.78 4.25 -4.21
CA ALA A 36 22.43 2.83 -4.37
C ALA A 36 22.86 1.94 -3.18
N ALA A 37 23.88 2.36 -2.42
CA ALA A 37 24.32 1.67 -1.20
C ALA A 37 23.42 1.95 0.02
N ASP A 38 22.87 3.16 0.11
CA ASP A 38 21.93 3.56 1.17
C ASP A 38 20.52 3.01 0.92
N HIS A 39 20.23 2.64 -0.34
CA HIS A 39 18.96 2.09 -0.80
C HIS A 39 18.40 1.02 0.13
N TYR A 40 19.20 -0.01 0.44
CA TYR A 40 18.79 -1.14 1.27
C TYR A 40 18.58 -0.81 2.75
N GLN A 41 19.18 0.27 3.25
CA GLN A 41 19.07 0.65 4.67
C GLN A 41 17.84 1.50 4.95
N TYR A 42 17.51 2.44 4.06
CA TYR A 42 16.43 3.41 4.30
C TYR A 42 15.15 3.12 3.51
N GLU A 43 15.14 2.10 2.67
CA GLU A 43 13.97 1.66 1.90
C GLU A 43 12.71 1.54 2.77
N SER A 44 12.79 0.77 3.86
CA SER A 44 11.68 0.54 4.79
C SER A 44 11.12 1.84 5.37
N VAL A 45 11.98 2.85 5.56
CA VAL A 45 11.62 4.16 6.10
C VAL A 45 10.95 5.03 5.05
N LEU A 46 11.46 5.01 3.80
CA LEU A 46 10.87 5.75 2.69
C LEU A 46 9.45 5.30 2.37
N TYR A 47 9.13 4.02 2.55
CA TYR A 47 7.78 3.50 2.28
C TYR A 47 6.74 3.88 3.35
N LEU A 48 7.16 4.24 4.57
CA LEU A 48 6.26 4.51 5.69
C LEU A 48 5.25 5.65 5.44
N PRO A 49 5.63 6.82 4.91
CA PRO A 49 4.71 7.94 4.73
C PRO A 49 3.58 7.60 3.75
N GLY A 50 3.90 7.00 2.60
CA GLY A 50 2.90 6.59 1.61
C GLY A 50 1.97 5.50 2.14
N THR A 51 2.53 4.52 2.85
CA THR A 51 1.76 3.45 3.50
C THR A 51 0.82 4.00 4.58
N ALA A 52 1.32 4.88 5.44
CA ALA A 52 0.55 5.50 6.51
C ALA A 52 -0.60 6.35 5.94
N LEU A 53 -0.34 7.13 4.89
CA LEU A 53 -1.37 7.93 4.21
C LEU A 53 -2.47 7.04 3.63
N GLN A 54 -2.11 5.94 2.97
CA GLN A 54 -3.10 5.05 2.36
C GLN A 54 -3.92 4.28 3.40
N LEU A 55 -3.30 3.82 4.49
CA LEU A 55 -4.00 3.21 5.62
C LEU A 55 -4.95 4.21 6.29
N LEU A 56 -4.54 5.47 6.43
CA LEU A 56 -5.37 6.53 7.00
C LEU A 56 -6.59 6.83 6.10
N VAL A 57 -6.40 6.94 4.79
CA VAL A 57 -7.50 7.14 3.83
C VAL A 57 -8.49 5.96 3.87
N LEU A 58 -8.00 4.72 3.79
CA LEU A 58 -8.84 3.53 3.88
C LEU A 58 -9.54 3.42 5.25
N GLY A 59 -8.87 3.78 6.33
CA GLY A 59 -9.42 3.81 7.69
C GLY A 59 -10.54 4.85 7.84
N LEU A 60 -10.36 6.05 7.29
CA LEU A 60 -11.39 7.09 7.27
C LEU A 60 -12.59 6.68 6.43
N LEU A 61 -12.36 6.07 5.25
CA LEU A 61 -13.44 5.56 4.41
C LEU A 61 -14.18 4.41 5.10
N TYR A 62 -13.46 3.50 5.75
CA TYR A 62 -14.06 2.40 6.50
C TYR A 62 -14.91 2.88 7.68
N THR A 63 -14.37 3.77 8.53
CA THR A 63 -15.11 4.31 9.69
C THR A 63 -16.35 5.11 9.29
N ARG A 64 -16.30 5.87 8.19
CA ARG A 64 -17.47 6.55 7.63
C ARG A 64 -18.50 5.60 7.06
N SER A 65 -18.05 4.46 6.52
CA SER A 65 -18.92 3.50 5.83
C SER A 65 -19.46 2.42 6.76
N VAL A 66 -18.90 2.24 7.97
CA VAL A 66 -19.16 1.10 8.88
C VAL A 66 -20.63 0.86 9.23
N ARG A 67 -21.46 1.91 9.14
CA ARG A 67 -22.92 1.82 9.38
C ARG A 67 -23.70 1.21 8.21
N TYR A 68 -23.05 1.00 7.07
CA TYR A 68 -23.66 0.48 5.85
C TYR A 68 -23.04 -0.86 5.46
N PRO A 69 -23.82 -1.80 4.89
CA PRO A 69 -23.27 -3.04 4.33
C PRO A 69 -22.30 -2.81 3.15
N SER A 70 -22.17 -1.58 2.66
CA SER A 70 -21.11 -1.17 1.73
C SER A 70 -19.73 -1.01 2.40
N ALA A 71 -19.60 -1.15 3.72
CA ALA A 71 -18.33 -1.07 4.45
C ALA A 71 -17.39 -2.26 4.22
N TYR A 72 -17.95 -3.44 3.99
CA TYR A 72 -17.23 -4.70 3.83
C TYR A 72 -16.04 -4.63 2.86
N PRO A 73 -16.15 -4.06 1.64
CA PRO A 73 -15.02 -3.94 0.73
C PRO A 73 -13.90 -3.03 1.25
N TYR A 74 -14.20 -1.97 2.01
CA TYR A 74 -13.19 -1.10 2.60
C TYR A 74 -12.45 -1.80 3.75
N GLY A 75 -13.18 -2.56 4.57
CA GLY A 75 -12.59 -3.38 5.64
C GLY A 75 -11.70 -4.49 5.08
N LEU A 76 -12.17 -5.20 4.05
CA LEU A 76 -11.38 -6.18 3.33
C LEU A 76 -10.11 -5.56 2.73
N ALA A 77 -10.23 -4.43 2.03
CA ALA A 77 -9.07 -3.73 1.47
C ALA A 77 -8.08 -3.31 2.56
N LEU A 78 -8.56 -2.82 3.71
CA LEU A 78 -7.71 -2.41 4.83
C LEU A 78 -6.96 -3.59 5.47
N VAL A 79 -7.65 -4.73 5.67
CA VAL A 79 -7.03 -5.96 6.18
C VAL A 79 -6.01 -6.51 5.19
N SER A 80 -6.34 -6.54 3.89
CA SER A 80 -5.41 -6.96 2.83
C SER A 80 -4.16 -6.09 2.80
N LEU A 81 -4.31 -4.77 2.92
CA LEU A 81 -3.19 -3.82 2.89
C LEU A 81 -2.32 -3.96 4.14
N LEU A 82 -2.92 -4.10 5.32
CA LEU A 82 -2.20 -4.41 6.57
C LEU A 82 -1.40 -5.70 6.45
N LEU A 83 -2.01 -6.76 5.92
CA LEU A 83 -1.33 -8.04 5.68
C LEU A 83 -0.13 -7.84 4.75
N LEU A 84 -0.30 -7.10 3.66
CA LEU A 84 0.78 -6.80 2.71
C LEU A 84 1.92 -6.01 3.35
N VAL A 85 1.59 -5.01 4.18
CA VAL A 85 2.58 -4.23 4.93
C VAL A 85 3.37 -5.13 5.87
N VAL A 86 2.71 -6.01 6.63
CA VAL A 86 3.38 -6.97 7.52
C VAL A 86 4.28 -7.91 6.73
N LEU A 87 3.80 -8.48 5.62
CA LEU A 87 4.59 -9.38 4.77
C LEU A 87 5.83 -8.68 4.17
N CYS A 88 5.71 -7.40 3.82
CA CYS A 88 6.85 -6.61 3.33
C CYS A 88 7.83 -6.25 4.46
N GLN A 89 7.35 -5.93 5.68
CA GLN A 89 8.23 -5.68 6.83
C GLN A 89 8.99 -6.94 7.25
N LEU A 90 8.36 -8.11 7.14
CA LEU A 90 8.97 -9.42 7.38
C LEU A 90 9.94 -9.86 6.28
N ARG A 91 10.14 -9.04 5.21
CA ARG A 91 10.95 -9.35 4.02
C ARG A 91 10.55 -10.66 3.31
N LEU A 92 9.34 -11.18 3.58
CA LEU A 92 8.79 -12.37 2.90
C LEU A 92 8.45 -12.08 1.44
N ILE A 93 8.09 -10.83 1.16
CA ILE A 93 8.03 -10.27 -0.19
C ILE A 93 9.23 -9.34 -0.29
N PRO A 94 10.32 -9.73 -0.99
CA PRO A 94 11.46 -8.86 -1.14
C PRO A 94 11.06 -7.61 -1.92
N TYR A 95 11.55 -6.46 -1.48
CA TYR A 95 11.43 -5.19 -2.19
C TYR A 95 12.13 -5.23 -3.56
N GLU A 96 13.01 -6.21 -3.75
CA GLU A 96 13.81 -6.50 -4.95
C GLU A 96 13.03 -7.05 -6.15
N VAL A 97 11.71 -7.29 -6.05
CA VAL A 97 10.88 -7.63 -7.23
C VAL A 97 10.75 -6.44 -8.19
N ILE A 98 11.26 -5.28 -7.79
CA ILE A 98 11.49 -4.11 -8.64
C ILE A 98 12.88 -4.26 -9.28
N PRO A 99 12.99 -4.61 -10.58
CA PRO A 99 14.28 -4.80 -11.22
C PRO A 99 15.07 -3.49 -11.22
N SER A 100 16.34 -3.59 -10.81
CA SER A 100 17.36 -2.54 -10.85
C SER A 100 17.62 -2.01 -12.25
#